data_AF-A0A016W4A7-F1
#
_entry.id   AF-A0A016W4A7-F1
#
_cell.length_a   1.000
_cell.length_b   1.000
_cell.length_c   1.000
_cell.angle_alpha   90.00
_cell.angle_beta   90.00
_cell.angle_gamma   90.00
#
_symmetry.space_group_name_H-M   'P 1'
#
loop_
_entity.id
_entity.type
_entity.pdbx_description
1 polymer ?
#
loop_
_entity_poly.entity_id
_entity_poly.type
_entity_poly.pdbx_seq_one_letter_code
_entity_poly.pdbx_strand_id
1 'polypeptide(L)'
;MIMNPAFFVLLIAVFMCSVEPNKNIYIISQSRSNSQKRCEAPTPERFPGCTANIVRFTYNDETPACEEFKYDGCSHSPNNFETLEECQKECLKKEA
;
A
#
# COMPACT_ATOMS: atom_id res chain seq x y z
N MET A 1 38.90 21.28 26.43
CA MET A 1 37.98 20.12 26.41
C MET A 1 37.54 19.91 24.97
N ILE A 2 38.26 19.05 24.23
CA ILE A 2 37.97 18.78 22.82
C ILE A 2 36.87 17.71 22.80
N MET A 3 35.64 18.09 22.48
CA MET A 3 34.57 17.11 22.30
C MET A 3 34.81 16.36 21.00
N ASN A 4 34.99 15.04 21.11
CA ASN A 4 35.17 14.14 19.98
C ASN A 4 33.98 14.28 19.00
N PRO A 5 34.22 14.52 17.70
CA PRO A 5 33.14 14.66 16.71
C PRO A 5 32.24 13.43 16.64
N ALA A 6 32.73 12.23 16.99
CA ALA A 6 31.91 11.02 17.10
C ALA A 6 30.84 11.11 18.20
N PHE A 7 31.08 11.89 19.26
CA PHE A 7 30.15 12.06 20.37
C PHE A 7 28.96 12.95 19.97
N PHE A 8 29.20 13.98 19.15
CA PHE A 8 28.15 14.79 18.54
C PHE A 8 27.32 13.98 17.56
N VAL A 9 27.95 13.13 16.74
CA VAL A 9 27.24 12.26 15.80
C VAL A 9 26.32 11.27 16.52
N LEU A 10 26.74 10.72 17.66
CA LEU A 10 25.92 9.81 18.46
C LEU A 10 24.70 10.52 19.09
N LEU A 11 24.89 11.75 19.58
CA LEU A 11 23.79 12.56 20.14
C LEU A 11 22.81 13.02 19.07
N ILE A 12 23.30 13.35 17.86
CA ILE A 12 22.46 13.68 16.70
C ILE A 12 21.68 12.45 16.21
N ALA A 13 22.32 11.27 16.14
CA ALA A 13 21.65 10.03 15.74
C ALA A 13 20.54 9.61 16.70
N VAL A 14 20.73 9.81 18.02
CA VAL A 14 19.69 9.57 19.04
C VAL A 14 18.54 10.56 18.92
N PHE A 15 18.82 11.83 18.60
CA PHE A 15 17.79 12.85 18.34
C PHE A 15 16.99 12.55 17.06
N MET A 16 17.64 12.09 16.00
CA MET A 16 16.99 11.73 14.72
C MET A 16 16.21 10.41 14.79
N CYS A 17 16.59 9.48 15.67
CA CYS A 17 15.81 8.25 15.94
C CYS A 17 14.55 8.48 16.78
N SER A 18 14.43 9.63 17.47
CA SER A 18 13.30 9.91 18.40
C SER A 18 12.29 10.91 17.84
N VAL A 19 12.50 11.45 16.64
CA VAL A 19 11.43 12.16 15.92
C VAL A 19 10.49 11.11 15.36
N GLU A 20 9.57 10.63 16.18
CA GLU A 20 8.34 10.01 15.69
C GLU A 20 7.51 11.14 15.07
N PRO A 21 7.34 11.20 13.73
CA PRO A 21 6.43 12.16 13.16
C PRO A 21 5.05 11.84 13.73
N ASN A 22 4.49 12.81 14.46
CA ASN A 22 3.12 12.89 14.97
C ASN A 22 2.25 11.71 14.50
N LYS A 23 1.79 10.84 15.41
CA LYS A 23 0.90 9.72 15.07
C LYS A 23 -0.42 10.17 14.38
N ASN A 24 -0.68 11.49 14.32
CA ASN A 24 -1.73 12.13 13.51
C ASN A 24 -1.32 12.57 12.08
N ILE A 25 -0.04 12.72 11.77
CA ILE A 25 0.49 12.94 10.40
C ILE A 25 0.61 11.59 9.67
N TYR A 26 0.96 10.53 10.40
CA TYR A 26 1.11 9.19 9.82
C TYR A 26 -0.21 8.60 9.29
N ILE A 27 -1.39 9.11 9.66
CA ILE A 27 -2.67 8.59 9.14
C ILE A 27 -2.94 9.06 7.69
N ILE A 28 -2.46 10.26 7.34
CA ILE A 28 -2.62 10.86 6.00
C ILE A 28 -1.57 10.29 5.03
N SER A 29 -0.38 9.93 5.51
CA SER A 29 0.64 9.22 4.71
C SER A 29 0.40 7.71 4.65
N GLN A 30 -0.21 7.11 5.68
CA GLN A 30 -0.65 5.71 5.62
C GLN A 30 -1.76 5.49 4.61
N SER A 31 -2.71 6.42 4.45
CA SER A 31 -3.79 6.25 3.47
C SER A 31 -3.29 6.31 2.03
N ARG A 32 -2.39 7.26 1.69
CA ARG A 32 -1.76 7.29 0.34
C ARG A 32 -0.86 6.07 0.11
N SER A 33 -0.09 5.64 1.11
CA SER A 33 0.76 4.45 0.98
C SER A 33 -0.02 3.13 0.99
N ASN A 34 -1.19 3.05 1.64
CA ASN A 34 -2.02 1.84 1.63
C ASN A 34 -2.74 1.68 0.30
N SER A 35 -3.26 2.77 -0.28
CA SER A 35 -3.81 2.74 -1.64
C SER A 35 -2.75 2.39 -2.67
N GLN A 36 -1.55 2.96 -2.53
CA GLN A 36 -0.44 2.62 -3.40
C GLN A 36 -0.04 1.13 -3.27
N LYS A 37 0.00 0.58 -2.05
CA LYS A 37 0.22 -0.85 -1.80
C LYS A 37 -0.87 -1.76 -2.37
N ARG A 38 -2.13 -1.30 -2.46
CA ARG A 38 -3.24 -2.08 -3.05
C ARG A 38 -3.07 -2.23 -4.56
N CYS A 39 -2.70 -1.14 -5.24
CA CYS A 39 -2.57 -1.13 -6.70
C CYS A 39 -1.28 -1.82 -7.18
N GLU A 40 -0.20 -1.73 -6.41
CA GLU A 40 1.09 -2.36 -6.75
C GLU A 40 1.17 -3.84 -6.32
N ALA A 41 0.19 -4.33 -5.57
CA ALA A 41 0.14 -5.73 -5.15
C ALA A 41 -0.21 -6.64 -6.33
N PRO A 42 0.27 -7.90 -6.32
CA PRO A 42 -0.01 -8.84 -7.41
C PRO A 42 -1.51 -9.13 -7.51
N THR A 43 -1.97 -9.49 -8.71
CA THR A 43 -3.34 -10.00 -8.89
C THR A 43 -3.58 -11.18 -7.94
N PRO A 44 -4.71 -11.23 -7.21
CA PRO A 44 -5.02 -12.33 -6.32
C PRO A 44 -5.01 -13.69 -7.02
N GLU A 45 -4.19 -14.61 -6.51
CA GLU A 45 -4.22 -16.00 -6.95
C GLU A 45 -5.37 -16.77 -6.30
N ARG A 46 -5.79 -17.85 -6.96
CA ARG A 46 -6.78 -18.78 -6.44
C ARG A 46 -6.24 -19.51 -5.22
N PHE A 47 -6.99 -19.44 -4.12
CA PHE A 47 -6.60 -20.07 -2.85
C PHE A 47 -7.33 -21.41 -2.64
N PRO A 48 -6.61 -22.51 -2.32
CA PRO A 48 -7.24 -23.79 -1.99
C PRO A 48 -8.17 -23.69 -0.76
N GLY A 49 -9.38 -24.21 -0.88
CA GLY A 49 -10.36 -24.24 0.22
C GLY A 49 -11.38 -23.10 0.20
N CYS A 50 -11.13 -22.04 -0.58
CA CYS A 50 -12.13 -21.04 -0.92
C CYS A 50 -12.76 -21.42 -2.27
N THR A 51 -14.09 -21.38 -2.38
CA THR A 51 -14.82 -21.93 -3.54
C THR A 51 -15.98 -21.05 -4.02
N ALA A 52 -16.03 -19.80 -3.55
CA ALA A 52 -17.03 -18.85 -4.03
C ALA A 52 -16.78 -18.51 -5.52
N ASN A 53 -17.79 -17.95 -6.17
CA ASN A 53 -17.67 -17.45 -7.54
C ASN A 53 -18.11 -15.99 -7.54
N ILE A 54 -17.23 -15.10 -7.08
CA ILE A 54 -17.53 -13.68 -6.91
C ILE A 54 -16.74 -12.90 -7.96
N VAL A 55 -17.41 -11.98 -8.65
CA VAL A 55 -16.75 -11.05 -9.56
C VAL A 55 -16.10 -9.94 -8.74
N ARG A 56 -14.82 -9.67 -8.98
CA ARG A 56 -14.04 -8.59 -8.37
C ARG A 56 -13.17 -7.92 -9.42
N PHE A 57 -12.57 -6.79 -9.04
CA PHE A 57 -11.68 -6.04 -9.90
C PHE A 57 -10.28 -5.99 -9.31
N THR A 58 -9.27 -5.98 -10.17
CA THR A 58 -7.85 -5.88 -9.82
C THR A 58 -7.19 -4.88 -10.75
N TYR A 59 -6.17 -4.17 -10.28
CA TYR A 59 -5.36 -3.30 -11.12
C TYR A 59 -4.23 -4.10 -11.78
N ASN A 60 -4.11 -3.97 -13.09
CA ASN A 60 -3.06 -4.57 -13.90
C ASN A 60 -2.12 -3.45 -14.37
N ASP A 61 -0.87 -3.51 -13.92
CA ASP A 61 0.18 -2.53 -14.22
C ASP A 61 0.80 -2.72 -15.61
N GLU A 62 0.66 -3.90 -16.21
CA GLU A 62 1.07 -4.18 -17.59
C GLU A 62 0.11 -3.53 -18.60
N THR A 63 -1.19 -3.49 -18.30
CA THR A 63 -2.25 -2.91 -19.17
C THR A 63 -2.76 -1.53 -18.73
N PRO A 64 -2.03 -0.86 -17.83
CA PRO A 64 -2.52 0.20 -16.93
C PRO A 64 -4.04 0.30 -16.75
N ALA A 65 -4.71 -0.79 -16.37
CA ALA A 65 -6.16 -0.86 -16.32
C ALA A 65 -6.69 -1.63 -15.10
N CYS A 66 -7.93 -1.32 -14.70
CA CYS A 66 -8.68 -2.15 -13.77
C CYS A 66 -9.44 -3.23 -14.54
N GLU A 67 -9.16 -4.49 -14.23
CA GLU A 67 -9.65 -5.66 -14.94
C GLU A 67 -10.53 -6.53 -14.03
N GLU A 68 -11.53 -7.18 -14.63
CA GLU A 68 -12.38 -8.13 -13.92
C GLU A 68 -11.64 -9.46 -13.70
N PHE A 69 -11.75 -10.03 -12.51
CA PHE A 69 -11.26 -11.37 -12.23
C PHE A 69 -12.22 -12.14 -11.32
N LYS A 70 -12.06 -13.47 -11.34
CA LYS A 70 -12.84 -14.38 -10.51
C LYS A 70 -12.21 -14.54 -9.14
N TYR A 71 -12.96 -14.19 -8.10
CA TYR A 71 -12.56 -14.29 -6.71
C TYR A 71 -13.22 -15.47 -6.01
N ASP A 72 -12.40 -16.35 -5.44
CA ASP A 72 -12.87 -17.56 -4.74
C ASP A 72 -13.38 -17.31 -3.31
N GLY A 73 -13.36 -16.06 -2.82
CA GLY A 73 -13.87 -15.68 -1.50
C GLY A 73 -12.80 -15.50 -0.41
N CYS A 74 -11.52 -15.76 -0.71
CA CYS A 74 -10.40 -15.35 0.14
C CYS A 74 -9.17 -15.00 -0.71
N SER A 75 -8.36 -14.03 -0.25
CA SER A 75 -7.12 -13.59 -0.91
C SER A 75 -6.19 -12.97 0.12
N HIS A 76 -4.88 -13.19 -0.05
CA HIS A 76 -3.84 -12.45 0.69
C HIS A 76 -3.38 -11.17 -0.03
N SER A 77 -3.70 -11.04 -1.32
CA SER A 77 -3.43 -9.81 -2.05
C SER A 77 -4.54 -8.78 -1.80
N PRO A 78 -4.18 -7.54 -1.46
CA PRO A 78 -5.12 -6.44 -1.26
C PRO A 78 -5.51 -5.75 -2.59
N ASN A 79 -4.97 -6.18 -3.73
CA ASN A 79 -5.37 -5.79 -5.09
C ASN A 79 -6.70 -6.46 -5.49
N ASN A 80 -7.75 -6.19 -4.72
CA ASN A 80 -9.09 -6.77 -4.84
C ASN A 80 -10.10 -5.68 -4.47
N PHE A 81 -10.93 -5.30 -5.44
CA PHE A 81 -11.93 -4.24 -5.33
C PHE A 81 -13.31 -4.79 -5.66
N GLU A 82 -14.34 -4.29 -4.98
CA GLU A 82 -15.71 -4.76 -5.18
C GLU A 82 -16.34 -4.23 -6.46
N THR A 83 -15.91 -3.03 -6.89
CA THR A 83 -16.42 -2.36 -8.08
C THR A 83 -15.30 -1.82 -8.94
N LEU A 84 -15.57 -1.69 -10.24
CA LEU A 84 -14.65 -1.07 -11.18
C LEU A 84 -14.32 0.37 -10.76
N GLU A 85 -15.32 1.13 -10.32
CA GLU A 85 -15.15 2.52 -9.88
C GLU A 85 -14.22 2.64 -8.68
N GLU A 86 -14.33 1.74 -7.68
CA GLU A 86 -13.42 1.70 -6.53
C GLU A 86 -11.96 1.50 -6.98
N CYS A 87 -11.73 0.50 -7.84
CA CYS A 87 -10.40 0.24 -8.40
C CYS A 87 -9.85 1.46 -9.14
N GLN A 88 -10.64 2.04 -10.04
CA GLN A 88 -10.21 3.18 -10.86
C GLN A 88 -9.91 4.41 -10.01
N LYS A 89 -10.78 4.71 -9.03
CA LYS A 89 -10.58 5.83 -8.11
C LYS A 89 -9.32 5.67 -7.26
N GLU A 90 -9.00 4.44 -6.88
CA GLU A 90 -7.84 4.15 -6.06
C GLU A 90 -6.53 4.14 -6.87
N CYS A 91 -6.54 3.47 -8.03
CA CYS A 91 -5.34 3.14 -8.80
C CYS A 91 -5.10 4.00 -10.05
N LEU A 92 -6.14 4.58 -10.66
CA LEU A 92 -6.02 5.38 -11.89
C LEU A 92 -6.05 6.89 -11.62
N LYS A 93 -5.49 7.35 -10.49
CA LYS A 93 -5.42 8.79 -10.21
C LYS A 93 -4.65 9.50 -11.31
N LYS A 94 -5.35 10.34 -12.06
CA LYS A 94 -4.69 11.33 -12.92
C LYS A 94 -4.02 12.34 -11.99
N GLU A 95 -2.69 12.34 -11.94
CA GLU A 95 -1.95 13.53 -11.48
C GLU A 95 -2.43 14.68 -12.38
N ALA A 96 -3.10 15.66 -11.78
CA ALA A 96 -3.68 16.82 -12.46
C ALA A 96 -2.63 17.91 -12.66
#